data_AF-A0A8J2XA36-F1
#
_entry.id   AF-A0A8J2XA36-F1
#
_cell.length_a   1.000
_cell.length_b   1.000
_cell.length_c   1.000
_cell.angle_alpha   90.00
_cell.angle_beta   90.00
_cell.angle_gamma   90.00
#
_symmetry.space_group_name_H-M   'P 1'
#
loop_
_entity.id
_entity.type
_entity.pdbx_description
1 polymer ?
#
loop_
_entity_poly.entity_id
_entity_poly.type
_entity_poly.pdbx_seq_one_letter_code
_entity_poly.pdbx_strand_id
1 'polypeptide(L)'
;MLKIAMLLAVIFLLLFIALLWFFRRENKKEDDKDNMAVLIGVSILFSLIITLAIGFLLLLIVGSITALNTVFSLNISVNQMILIAVSFLIYWFTLDYIFEATFEHIFGENWIAVFSLTLSRIAAFYIIGILFHLNEPINLVVAVGVPLIIVVLDILSLLKTKKHR
;
A
#
# COMPACT_ATOMS: atom_id res chain seq x y z
N MET A 1 13.87 0.57 11.95
CA MET A 1 14.39 0.13 10.63
C MET A 1 14.53 -1.39 10.52
N LEU A 2 15.23 -2.07 11.45
CA LEU A 2 15.39 -3.54 11.42
C LEU A 2 14.06 -4.32 11.29
N LYS A 3 13.00 -3.86 11.96
CA LYS A 3 11.66 -4.48 11.91
C LYS A 3 11.00 -4.40 10.53
N ILE A 4 11.20 -3.29 9.81
CA ILE A 4 10.67 -3.11 8.44
C ILE A 4 11.45 -4.00 7.47
N ALA A 5 12.78 -4.07 7.61
CA ALA A 5 13.61 -4.97 6.80
C ALA A 5 13.23 -6.45 7.02
N MET A 6 12.99 -6.86 8.27
CA MET A 6 12.48 -8.21 8.57
C MET A 6 11.11 -8.47 7.93
N LEU A 7 10.17 -7.51 8.02
CA LEU A 7 8.87 -7.62 7.38
C LEU A 7 9.00 -7.79 5.85
N LEU A 8 9.84 -6.99 5.21
CA LEU A 8 10.09 -7.08 3.77
C LEU A 8 10.76 -8.40 3.37
N ALA A 9 11.68 -8.92 4.19
CA ALA A 9 12.27 -10.24 3.96
C ALA A 9 11.23 -11.36 4.05
N VAL A 10 10.30 -11.28 5.00
CA VAL A 10 9.18 -12.23 5.12
C VAL A 10 8.25 -12.14 3.90
N ILE A 11 7.87 -10.93 3.49
CA ILE A 11 7.05 -10.70 2.29
C ILE A 11 7.76 -11.27 1.05
N PHE A 12 9.06 -11.01 0.88
CA PHE A 12 9.85 -11.53 -0.21
C PHE A 12 9.85 -13.06 -0.25
N LEU A 13 10.07 -13.71 0.89
CA LEU A 13 10.09 -15.17 0.97
C LEU A 13 8.72 -15.77 0.63
N LEU A 14 7.63 -15.19 1.15
CA LEU A 14 6.27 -15.65 0.85
C LEU A 14 5.96 -15.50 -0.65
N LEU A 15 6.27 -14.35 -1.24
CA LEU A 15 6.09 -14.11 -2.68
C LEU A 15 6.95 -15.04 -3.53
N PHE A 16 8.21 -15.24 -3.14
CA PHE A 16 9.11 -16.16 -3.84
C PHE A 16 8.56 -17.58 -3.84
N ILE A 17 8.12 -18.10 -2.70
CA ILE A 17 7.55 -19.44 -2.59
C ILE A 17 6.27 -19.55 -3.43
N ALA A 18 5.38 -18.55 -3.35
CA ALA A 18 4.13 -18.53 -4.11
C ALA A 18 4.37 -18.51 -5.64
N LEU A 19 5.28 -17.65 -6.11
CA LEU A 19 5.63 -17.52 -7.52
C LEU A 19 6.37 -18.75 -8.03
N LEU A 20 7.30 -19.31 -7.24
CA LEU A 20 7.99 -20.54 -7.61
C LEU A 20 7.01 -21.70 -7.75
N TRP A 21 6.04 -21.80 -6.84
CA TRP A 21 4.98 -22.80 -6.94
C TRP A 21 4.10 -22.58 -8.18
N PHE A 22 3.73 -21.33 -8.47
CA PHE A 22 2.95 -20.96 -9.64
C PHE A 22 3.67 -21.29 -10.96
N PHE A 23 4.90 -20.82 -11.13
CA PHE A 23 5.69 -21.07 -12.35
C PHE A 23 6.02 -22.56 -12.52
N ARG A 24 6.29 -23.30 -11.43
CA ARG A 24 6.44 -24.76 -11.51
C ARG A 24 5.17 -25.47 -11.95
N ARG A 25 4.00 -24.99 -11.52
CA ARG A 25 2.72 -25.56 -11.91
C ARG A 25 2.43 -25.31 -13.38
N GLU A 26 2.76 -24.12 -13.88
CA GLU A 26 2.57 -23.77 -15.29
C GLU A 26 3.54 -24.51 -16.20
N ASN A 27 4.83 -24.54 -15.86
CA ASN A 27 5.86 -25.25 -16.62
C ASN A 27 5.60 -26.76 -16.74
N LYS A 28 4.82 -27.36 -15.84
CA LYS A 28 4.44 -28.79 -15.95
C LYS A 28 3.42 -29.08 -17.05
N LYS A 29 2.71 -28.07 -17.54
CA LYS A 29 1.69 -28.19 -18.58
C LYS A 29 2.26 -28.06 -20.00
N GLU A 30 3.49 -27.57 -20.12
CA GLU A 30 4.18 -27.37 -21.39
C GLU A 30 4.96 -28.63 -21.78
N ASP A 31 5.02 -28.89 -23.09
CA ASP A 31 5.76 -30.02 -23.66
C ASP A 31 7.28 -29.80 -23.58
N ASP A 32 7.72 -28.54 -23.71
CA ASP A 32 9.11 -28.13 -23.50
C ASP A 32 9.25 -27.48 -22.13
N LYS A 33 9.91 -28.17 -21.20
CA LYS A 33 9.96 -27.78 -19.79
C LYS A 33 11.19 -26.93 -19.53
N ASP A 34 10.97 -25.74 -19.01
CA ASP A 34 12.04 -24.90 -18.49
C ASP A 34 12.82 -25.60 -17.38
N ASN A 35 14.14 -25.38 -17.40
CA ASN A 35 15.03 -25.86 -16.36
C ASN A 35 14.72 -25.21 -15.00
N MET A 36 14.89 -25.99 -13.93
CA MET A 36 14.60 -25.53 -12.56
C MET A 36 15.36 -24.25 -12.17
N ALA A 37 16.58 -24.06 -12.68
CA ALA A 37 17.36 -22.85 -12.45
C ALA A 37 16.69 -21.59 -13.03
N VAL A 38 16.06 -21.70 -14.21
CA VAL A 38 15.32 -20.60 -14.85
C VAL A 38 14.11 -20.25 -14.01
N LEU A 39 13.33 -21.24 -13.58
CA LEU A 39 12.16 -21.02 -12.72
C LEU A 39 12.52 -20.33 -11.41
N ILE A 40 13.62 -20.73 -10.76
CA ILE A 40 14.12 -20.08 -9.54
C ILE A 40 14.52 -18.63 -9.84
N GLY A 41 15.30 -18.40 -10.90
CA GLY A 41 15.76 -17.06 -11.28
C GLY A 41 14.61 -16.09 -11.54
N VAL A 42 13.63 -16.52 -12.33
CA VAL A 42 12.41 -15.72 -12.63
C VAL A 42 11.61 -15.46 -11.35
N SER A 43 11.43 -16.47 -10.49
CA SER A 43 10.72 -16.30 -9.21
C SER A 43 11.39 -15.27 -8.30
N ILE A 44 12.72 -15.28 -8.20
CA ILE A 44 13.49 -14.32 -7.42
C ILE A 44 13.32 -12.91 -7.99
N LEU A 45 13.44 -12.74 -9.31
CA LEU A 45 13.34 -11.43 -9.94
C LEU A 45 11.94 -10.82 -9.73
N PHE A 46 10.88 -11.59 -9.99
CA PHE A 46 9.51 -11.10 -9.80
C PHE A 46 9.20 -10.85 -8.32
N SER A 47 9.57 -11.74 -7.40
CA SER A 47 9.33 -11.52 -5.97
C SER A 47 10.08 -10.29 -5.46
N LEU A 48 11.30 -10.03 -5.96
CA LEU A 48 12.09 -8.86 -5.59
C LEU A 48 11.43 -7.56 -6.09
N ILE A 49 10.99 -7.51 -7.35
CA ILE A 49 10.29 -6.34 -7.92
C ILE A 49 9.02 -6.03 -7.12
N ILE A 50 8.20 -7.04 -6.86
CA ILE A 50 6.95 -6.86 -6.10
C ILE A 50 7.25 -6.41 -4.66
N THR A 51 8.27 -7.01 -4.02
CA THR A 51 8.67 -6.62 -2.66
C THR A 51 9.17 -5.18 -2.61
N LEU A 52 9.95 -4.74 -3.60
CA LEU A 52 10.42 -3.36 -3.69
C LEU A 52 9.26 -2.38 -3.83
N ALA A 53 8.27 -2.70 -4.67
CA ALA A 53 7.07 -1.88 -4.81
C ALA A 53 6.28 -1.77 -3.50
N ILE A 54 6.04 -2.91 -2.83
CA ILE A 54 5.38 -2.94 -1.51
C ILE A 54 6.20 -2.16 -0.48
N GLY A 55 7.52 -2.33 -0.47
CA GLY A 55 8.42 -1.64 0.46
C GLY A 55 8.43 -0.14 0.26
N PHE A 56 8.39 0.34 -0.98
CA PHE A 56 8.26 1.76 -1.28
C PHE A 56 6.95 2.33 -0.72
N LEU A 57 5.82 1.65 -0.95
CA LEU A 57 4.51 2.07 -0.42
C LEU A 57 4.48 2.06 1.12
N LEU A 58 5.05 1.01 1.75
CA LEU A 58 5.18 0.94 3.21
C LEU A 58 6.00 2.09 3.76
N LEU A 59 7.11 2.44 3.11
CA LEU A 59 7.95 3.58 3.51
C LEU A 59 7.20 4.90 3.36
N LEU A 60 6.37 5.06 2.33
CA LEU A 60 5.54 6.24 2.14
C LEU A 60 4.54 6.40 3.30
N ILE A 61 3.83 5.32 3.67
CA ILE A 61 2.84 5.35 4.75
C ILE A 61 3.53 5.57 6.11
N VAL A 62 4.56 4.78 6.42
CA VAL A 62 5.31 4.91 7.69
C VAL A 62 5.97 6.28 7.79
N GLY A 63 6.52 6.80 6.69
CA GLY A 63 7.10 8.14 6.61
C GLY A 63 6.05 9.23 6.87
N SER A 64 4.85 9.08 6.32
CA SER A 64 3.72 9.98 6.57
C SER A 64 3.31 9.99 8.05
N ILE A 65 3.14 8.81 8.64
CA ILE A 65 2.80 8.69 10.08
C ILE A 65 3.93 9.27 10.95
N THR A 66 5.19 9.02 10.59
CA THR A 66 6.36 9.55 11.32
C THR A 66 6.40 11.07 11.23
N ALA A 67 6.15 11.66 10.06
CA ALA A 67 6.09 13.11 9.89
C ALA A 67 4.99 13.73 10.76
N LEU A 68 3.78 13.15 10.76
CA LEU A 68 2.69 13.59 11.63
C LEU A 68 3.05 13.43 13.11
N ASN A 69 3.66 12.31 13.48
CA ASN A 69 4.07 12.03 14.86
C ASN A 69 5.08 13.06 15.37
N THR A 70 6.02 13.51 14.52
CA THR A 70 7.01 14.54 14.86
C THR A 70 6.39 15.94 14.89
N VAL A 71 5.57 16.30 13.90
CA VAL A 71 4.98 17.65 13.79
C VAL A 71 3.95 17.90 14.90
N PHE A 72 3.13 16.90 15.23
CA PHE A 72 2.06 17.03 16.22
C PHE A 72 2.39 16.39 17.57
N SER A 73 3.63 15.92 17.77
CA SER A 73 4.09 15.29 19.02
C SER A 73 3.17 14.17 19.53
N LEU A 74 2.73 13.29 18.61
CA LEU A 74 1.69 12.29 18.88
C LEU A 74 2.17 11.12 19.77
N ASN A 75 3.47 10.96 19.98
CA ASN A 75 4.07 9.90 20.80
C ASN A 75 3.63 8.46 20.42
N ILE A 76 3.40 8.19 19.13
CA ILE A 76 3.06 6.86 18.63
C ILE A 76 4.31 5.96 18.68
N SER A 77 4.16 4.74 19.18
CA SER A 77 5.25 3.77 19.20
C SER A 77 5.55 3.22 17.81
N VAL A 78 6.81 2.87 17.54
CA VAL A 78 7.24 2.29 16.24
C VAL A 78 6.47 1.01 15.90
N ASN A 79 6.12 0.20 16.90
CA ASN A 79 5.35 -1.03 16.68
C ASN A 79 3.93 -0.72 16.19
N GLN A 80 3.25 0.24 16.82
CA GLN A 80 1.92 0.68 16.39
C GLN A 80 1.97 1.30 14.99
N MET A 81 2.99 2.12 14.70
CA MET A 81 3.16 2.70 13.36
C MET A 81 3.27 1.62 12.28
N ILE A 82 4.04 0.56 12.52
CA ILE A 82 4.19 -0.55 11.55
C ILE A 82 2.86 -1.28 11.37
N LEU A 83 2.15 -1.60 12.46
CA LEU A 83 0.85 -2.30 12.38
C LEU A 83 -0.18 -1.49 11.60
N ILE A 84 -0.33 -0.20 11.93
CA ILE A 84 -1.24 0.71 11.23
C ILE A 84 -0.85 0.82 9.76
N ALA A 85 0.44 0.97 9.45
CA ALA A 85 0.91 1.09 8.08
C ALA A 85 0.63 -0.16 7.24
N VAL A 86 0.82 -1.36 7.81
CA VAL A 86 0.47 -2.62 7.14
C VAL A 86 -1.03 -2.70 6.89
N SER A 87 -1.87 -2.30 7.85
CA SER A 87 -3.32 -2.28 7.67
C SER A 87 -3.79 -1.26 6.64
N PHE A 88 -3.16 -0.09 6.59
CA PHE A 88 -3.41 0.90 5.53
C PHE A 88 -3.01 0.37 4.17
N LEU A 89 -1.88 -0.34 4.07
CA LEU A 89 -1.43 -0.97 2.83
C LEU A 89 -2.39 -2.08 2.36
N ILE A 90 -2.91 -2.90 3.29
CA ILE A 90 -3.95 -3.89 2.98
C ILE A 90 -5.21 -3.20 2.46
N TYR A 91 -5.68 -2.14 3.13
CA TYR A 91 -6.82 -1.35 2.65
C TYR A 91 -6.56 -0.79 1.25
N TRP A 92 -5.38 -0.24 1.02
CA TRP A 92 -4.99 0.35 -0.27
C TRP A 92 -5.04 -0.67 -1.40
N PHE A 93 -4.53 -1.88 -1.19
CA PHE A 93 -4.57 -2.94 -2.20
C PHE A 93 -5.94 -3.62 -2.38
N THR A 94 -6.93 -3.31 -1.53
CA THR A 94 -8.23 -3.99 -1.55
C THR A 94 -9.37 -3.02 -1.81
N LEU A 95 -9.81 -2.32 -0.76
CA LEU A 95 -10.99 -1.46 -0.79
C LEU A 95 -10.74 -0.15 -1.53
N ASP A 96 -9.53 0.40 -1.43
CA ASP A 96 -9.22 1.69 -2.05
C ASP A 96 -9.41 1.65 -3.57
N TYR A 97 -8.89 0.60 -4.22
CA TYR A 97 -9.08 0.37 -5.66
C TYR A 97 -10.55 0.23 -6.05
N ILE A 98 -11.36 -0.45 -5.22
CA ILE A 98 -12.81 -0.60 -5.46
C ILE A 98 -13.50 0.76 -5.36
N PHE A 99 -13.15 1.57 -4.35
CA PHE A 99 -13.72 2.90 -4.16
C PHE A 99 -13.30 3.86 -5.26
N GLU A 100 -12.04 3.85 -5.68
CA GLU A 100 -11.52 4.65 -6.78
C GLU A 100 -12.32 4.38 -8.06
N ALA A 101 -12.41 3.11 -8.48
CA ALA A 101 -13.18 2.71 -9.65
C ALA A 101 -14.67 3.08 -9.53
N THR A 102 -15.25 2.96 -8.34
CA THR A 102 -16.65 3.31 -8.09
C THR A 102 -16.89 4.82 -8.21
N PHE A 103 -16.04 5.64 -7.60
CA PHE A 103 -16.20 7.10 -7.62
C PHE A 103 -15.89 7.70 -8.98
N GLU A 104 -14.88 7.19 -9.70
CA GLU A 104 -14.63 7.58 -11.08
C GLU A 104 -15.79 7.22 -12.01
N HIS A 105 -16.43 6.06 -11.79
CA HIS A 105 -17.60 5.68 -12.58
C HIS A 105 -18.81 6.61 -12.33
N ILE A 106 -19.03 7.03 -11.08
CA ILE A 106 -20.18 7.86 -10.70
C ILE A 106 -19.97 9.34 -11.06
N PHE A 107 -18.78 9.89 -10.80
CA PHE A 107 -18.50 11.33 -10.88
C PHE A 107 -17.59 11.73 -12.05
N GLY A 108 -17.02 10.75 -12.76
CA GLY A 108 -15.97 10.94 -13.76
C GLY A 108 -14.60 11.24 -13.15
N GLU A 109 -13.58 11.35 -14.01
CA GLU A 109 -12.19 11.73 -13.66
C GLU A 109 -12.07 13.23 -13.29
N ASN A 110 -12.76 13.64 -12.23
CA ASN A 110 -12.86 15.01 -11.77
C ASN A 110 -12.44 15.16 -10.31
N TRP A 111 -12.22 16.41 -9.87
CA TRP A 111 -11.88 16.75 -8.48
C TRP A 111 -12.85 16.18 -7.44
N ILE A 112 -14.12 16.01 -7.82
CA ILE A 112 -15.15 15.43 -6.96
C ILE A 112 -14.82 13.97 -6.63
N ALA A 113 -14.40 13.16 -7.62
CA ALA A 113 -14.03 11.76 -7.40
C ALA A 113 -12.81 11.65 -6.45
N VAL A 114 -11.79 12.48 -6.65
CA VAL A 114 -10.60 12.56 -5.78
C VAL A 114 -10.99 12.91 -4.34
N PHE A 115 -11.89 13.87 -4.16
CA PHE A 115 -12.35 14.27 -2.83
C PHE A 115 -13.18 13.15 -2.15
N SER A 116 -14.07 12.49 -2.89
CA SER A 116 -14.84 11.35 -2.41
C SER A 116 -13.94 10.19 -1.97
N LEU A 117 -12.91 9.87 -2.76
CA LEU A 117 -11.92 8.85 -2.43
C LEU A 117 -11.11 9.22 -1.17
N THR A 118 -10.75 10.49 -1.03
CA THR A 118 -10.05 10.97 0.16
C THR A 118 -10.93 10.84 1.41
N LEU A 119 -12.23 11.14 1.31
CA LEU A 119 -13.17 10.95 2.41
C LEU A 119 -13.33 9.47 2.80
N SER A 120 -13.41 8.55 1.82
CA SER A 120 -13.46 7.12 2.14
C SER A 120 -12.19 6.64 2.82
N ARG A 121 -11.02 7.15 2.41
CA ARG A 121 -9.73 6.86 3.06
C ARG A 121 -9.70 7.35 4.50
N ILE A 122 -10.15 8.58 4.76
CA ILE A 122 -10.23 9.12 6.13
C ILE A 122 -11.11 8.24 7.02
N ALA A 123 -12.30 7.87 6.54
CA ALA A 123 -13.21 7.00 7.28
C ALA A 123 -12.59 5.63 7.57
N ALA A 124 -11.97 5.00 6.57
CA ALA A 124 -11.32 3.71 6.72
C ALA A 124 -10.13 3.77 7.68
N PHE A 125 -9.28 4.79 7.57
CA PHE A 125 -8.11 4.94 8.42
C PHE A 125 -8.49 5.22 9.87
N TYR A 126 -9.57 5.97 10.10
CA TYR A 126 -10.12 6.18 11.43
C TYR A 126 -10.60 4.87 12.07
N ILE A 127 -11.33 4.03 11.30
CA ILE A 127 -11.77 2.69 11.75
C ILE A 127 -10.55 1.82 12.08
N ILE A 128 -9.54 1.81 11.20
CA ILE A 128 -8.30 1.06 11.44
C ILE A 128 -7.62 1.54 12.73
N GLY A 129 -7.54 2.84 12.96
CA GLY A 129 -6.95 3.37 14.20
C GLY A 129 -7.72 2.99 15.47
N ILE A 130 -9.06 2.88 15.40
CA ILE A 130 -9.87 2.32 16.50
C ILE A 130 -9.50 0.85 16.75
N LEU A 131 -9.37 0.04 15.70
CA LEU A 131 -9.02 -1.40 15.83
C LEU A 131 -7.66 -1.59 16.52
N PHE A 132 -6.71 -0.69 16.28
CA PHE A 132 -5.38 -0.71 16.92
C PHE A 132 -5.28 0.12 18.20
N HIS A 133 -6.41 0.54 18.76
CA HIS A 133 -6.50 1.25 20.05
C HIS A 133 -5.67 2.53 20.10
N LEU A 134 -5.64 3.30 19.01
CA LEU A 134 -5.07 4.65 19.02
C LEU A 134 -5.95 5.57 19.88
N ASN A 135 -5.31 6.45 20.66
CA ASN A 135 -6.01 7.51 21.38
C ASN A 135 -6.77 8.39 20.38
N GLU A 136 -8.00 8.80 20.70
CA GLU A 136 -8.90 9.54 19.78
C GLU A 136 -8.25 10.76 19.08
N PRO A 137 -7.59 11.72 19.78
CA PRO A 137 -6.93 12.84 19.12
C PRO A 137 -5.80 12.39 18.19
N ILE A 138 -5.05 11.35 18.56
CA ILE A 138 -3.98 10.80 17.73
C ILE A 138 -4.57 10.12 16.49
N ASN A 139 -5.62 9.32 16.68
CA ASN A 139 -6.31 8.63 15.61
C ASN A 139 -6.85 9.61 14.57
N LEU A 140 -7.50 10.69 15.01
CA LEU A 140 -8.04 11.71 14.12
C LEU A 140 -6.92 12.37 13.30
N VAL A 141 -5.81 12.75 13.93
CA VAL A 141 -4.67 13.36 13.23
C VAL A 141 -4.07 12.40 12.20
N VAL A 142 -3.92 11.12 12.52
CA VAL A 142 -3.39 10.11 11.58
C VAL A 142 -4.38 9.83 10.45
N ALA A 143 -5.66 9.65 10.78
CA ALA A 143 -6.71 9.32 9.83
C ALA A 143 -6.98 10.45 8.84
N VAL A 144 -6.79 11.71 9.24
CA VAL A 144 -6.92 12.86 8.34
C VAL A 144 -5.58 13.18 7.66
N GLY A 145 -4.48 13.19 8.42
CA GLY A 145 -3.18 13.63 7.93
C GLY A 145 -2.59 12.72 6.86
N VAL A 146 -2.70 11.39 7.02
CA VAL A 146 -2.11 10.46 6.04
C VAL A 146 -2.82 10.52 4.68
N PRO A 147 -4.16 10.46 4.59
CA PRO A 147 -4.85 10.63 3.31
C PRO A 147 -4.63 12.00 2.68
N LEU A 148 -4.49 13.06 3.47
CA LEU A 148 -4.16 14.39 2.95
C LEU A 148 -2.75 14.47 2.34
N ILE A 149 -1.79 13.68 2.84
CA ILE A 149 -0.48 13.56 2.18
C ILE A 149 -0.62 12.79 0.87
N ILE A 150 -1.42 11.72 0.85
CA ILE A 150 -1.61 10.87 -0.33
C ILE A 150 -2.37 11.59 -1.43
N VAL A 151 -3.40 12.38 -1.12
CA VAL A 151 -4.22 13.09 -2.13
C VAL A 151 -3.40 14.07 -2.97
N VAL A 152 -2.27 14.56 -2.45
CA VAL A 152 -1.34 15.39 -3.24
C VAL A 152 -0.86 14.63 -4.49
N LEU A 153 -0.63 13.32 -4.38
CA LEU A 153 -0.24 12.46 -5.51
C LEU A 153 -1.39 12.33 -6.52
N ASP A 154 -2.63 12.18 -6.06
CA ASP A 154 -3.81 12.05 -6.91
C ASP A 154 -4.13 13.37 -7.64
N ILE A 155 -3.93 14.50 -6.98
CA ILE A 155 -4.08 15.81 -7.60
C ILE A 155 -3.04 16.01 -8.70
N LEU A 156 -1.78 15.63 -8.44
CA LEU A 156 -0.71 15.70 -9.43
C LEU A 156 -0.99 14.80 -10.64
N SER A 157 -1.55 13.61 -10.43
CA SER A 157 -1.92 12.70 -11.52
C SER A 157 -3.04 13.30 -12.38
N LEU A 158 -4.11 13.82 -11.75
CA LEU A 158 -5.24 14.43 -12.46
C LEU A 158 -4.82 15.65 -13.29
N LEU A 159 -3.94 16.50 -12.75
CA LEU A 159 -3.39 17.65 -13.48
C LEU A 159 -2.57 17.21 -14.70
N LYS A 160 -1.82 16.11 -14.60
CA LYS A 160 -1.05 15.56 -15.72
C LYS A 160 -1.98 15.03 -16.82
N THR A 161 -3.03 14.30 -16.45
CA THR A 161 -4.00 13.74 -17.41
C THR A 161 -4.72 14.85 -18.18
N LYS A 162 -5.10 15.94 -17.48
CA LYS A 162 -5.77 17.09 -18.09
C LYS A 162 -4.89 17.90 -19.05
N LYS A 163 -3.56 17.82 -18.92
CA LYS A 163 -2.60 18.49 -19.82
C LYS A 163 -2.42 17.75 -21.16
N HIS A 164 -2.84 16.49 -21.25
CA HIS A 164 -2.66 15.64 -22.43
C HIS A 164 -3.98 15.33 -23.18
N ARG A 165 -5.10 15.93 -22.77
CA ARG A 165 -6.35 16.03 -23.55
C ARG A 165 -6.47 17.45 -24.10
#